data_AF-X5RW48-F1
#
_entry.id   AF-X5RW48-F1
#
_cell.length_a   1.000
_cell.length_b   1.000
_cell.length_c   1.000
_cell.angle_alpha   90.00
_cell.angle_beta   90.00
_cell.angle_gamma   90.00
#
_symmetry.space_group_name_H-M   'P 1'
#
loop_
_entity.id
_entity.type
_entity.pdbx_description
1 polymer ?
#
loop_
_entity_poly.entity_id
_entity_poly.type
_entity_poly.pdbx_seq_one_letter_code
_entity_poly.pdbx_strand_id
1 'polypeptide(L)' 'MVRIGEDRTERLDQIPARYQVIVTIRPKYACPKGRTGVVQARAPAHLLEGSWPTEALLAPIAVSNIPNICR' A
#
# COMPACT_ATOMS: atom_id res chain seq x y z
N MET A 1 19.15 30.91 -42.95
CA MET A 1 19.37 29.55 -42.41
C MET A 1 18.01 28.88 -42.29
N VAL A 2 17.75 27.76 -42.98
CA VAL A 2 16.44 27.11 -42.99
C VAL A 2 16.52 25.82 -42.20
N ARG A 3 15.64 25.66 -41.20
CA ARG A 3 15.56 24.45 -40.36
C ARG A 3 14.81 23.38 -41.14
N ILE A 4 15.49 22.29 -41.49
CA ILE A 4 14.89 21.13 -42.15
C ILE A 4 14.64 20.07 -41.08
N GLY A 5 13.39 20.05 -40.59
CA GLY A 5 12.87 18.98 -39.73
C GLY A 5 13.47 18.90 -38.31
N GLU A 6 12.77 18.18 -37.45
CA GLU A 6 13.22 17.78 -36.13
C GLU A 6 12.71 16.35 -35.91
N ASP A 7 13.58 15.44 -35.53
CA ASP A 7 13.20 14.07 -35.19
C ASP A 7 12.86 14.04 -33.69
N ARG A 8 11.59 13.77 -33.37
CA ARG A 8 11.08 13.73 -31.99
C ARG A 8 10.62 12.31 -31.68
N THR A 9 11.19 11.72 -30.65
CA THR A 9 10.76 10.43 -30.13
C THR A 9 10.31 10.59 -28.68
N GLU A 10 9.02 10.39 -28.43
CA GLU A 10 8.45 10.40 -27.09
C GLU A 10 8.21 8.95 -26.64
N ARG A 11 8.64 8.62 -25.42
CA ARG A 11 8.36 7.34 -24.76
C ARG A 11 7.76 7.62 -23.39
N LEU A 12 6.60 7.03 -23.12
CA LEU A 12 5.87 7.20 -21.87
C LEU A 12 6.23 6.07 -20.90
N ASP A 13 6.81 6.44 -19.78
CA ASP A 13 7.21 5.57 -18.67
C ASP A 13 6.03 5.19 -17.75
N GLN A 14 6.14 4.03 -17.11
CA GLN A 14 5.22 3.61 -16.04
C GLN A 14 5.60 4.32 -14.73
N ILE A 15 4.69 5.13 -14.19
CA ILE A 15 4.85 5.73 -12.85
C ILE A 15 4.31 4.75 -11.81
N PRO A 16 5.13 4.16 -10.92
CA PRO A 16 4.64 3.23 -9.91
C PRO A 16 3.78 3.97 -8.87
N ALA A 17 2.76 3.26 -8.39
CA ALA A 17 1.77 3.74 -7.44
C ALA A 17 2.42 4.38 -6.22
N ARG A 18 1.85 5.50 -5.74
CA ARG A 18 2.30 6.15 -4.51
C ARG A 18 2.12 5.20 -3.34
N TYR A 19 3.20 4.86 -2.66
CA TYR A 19 3.15 4.07 -1.44
C TYR A 19 2.89 4.97 -0.23
N GLN A 20 1.91 4.60 0.59
CA GLN A 20 1.63 5.25 1.85
C GLN A 20 1.64 4.23 2.98
N VAL A 21 2.19 4.63 4.12
CA VAL A 21 2.20 3.80 5.33
C VAL A 21 1.06 4.27 6.21
N ILE A 22 0.08 3.39 6.42
CA ILE A 22 -1.05 3.66 7.33
C ILE A 22 -0.71 3.00 8.66
N VAL A 23 -0.53 3.80 9.71
CA VAL A 23 -0.21 3.31 11.06
C VAL A 23 -1.46 3.35 11.93
N THR A 24 -1.94 2.18 12.34
CA THR A 24 -3.07 2.05 13.26
C THR A 24 -2.56 1.92 14.69
N ILE A 25 -2.69 2.98 15.49
CA ILE A 25 -2.27 3.00 16.90
C ILE A 25 -3.44 2.55 17.79
N ARG A 26 -3.25 1.47 18.56
CA ARG A 26 -4.22 0.98 19.55
C ARG A 26 -3.70 1.21 20.97
N PRO A 27 -4.06 2.32 21.64
CA PRO A 27 -3.58 2.61 22.98
C PRO A 27 -4.08 1.58 24.00
N LYS A 28 -3.21 1.30 24.97
CA LYS A 28 -3.48 0.44 26.11
C LYS A 28 -3.86 1.32 27.30
N TYR A 29 -5.03 1.08 27.88
CA TYR A 29 -5.52 1.82 29.04
C TYR A 29 -5.49 0.94 30.28
N ALA A 30 -5.09 1.49 31.41
CA ALA A 30 -5.11 0.79 32.70
C ALA A 30 -5.73 1.70 33.76
N CYS A 31 -6.49 1.12 34.71
CA CYS A 31 -7.04 1.88 35.82
C CYS A 31 -5.91 2.24 36.80
N PRO A 32 -5.69 3.53 37.13
CA PRO A 32 -4.63 3.94 38.05
C PRO A 32 -4.76 3.33 39.45
N LYS A 33 -5.98 2.95 39.85
CA LYS A 33 -6.31 2.36 41.17
C LYS A 33 -6.16 0.84 41.20
N GLY A 34 -5.52 0.23 40.20
CA GLY A 34 -5.01 -1.15 40.24
C GLY A 34 -6.06 -2.27 40.20
N ARG A 35 -7.34 -1.96 39.99
CA ARG A 35 -8.42 -2.99 40.05
C ARG A 35 -8.75 -3.65 38.72
N THR A 36 -8.29 -3.09 37.61
CA THR A 36 -8.53 -3.63 36.26
C THR A 36 -7.23 -3.64 35.49
N GLY A 37 -6.91 -4.80 34.90
CA GLY A 37 -5.73 -5.00 34.05
C GLY A 37 -5.76 -4.12 32.81
N VAL A 38 -4.70 -4.19 32.01
CA VAL A 38 -4.57 -3.41 30.78
C VAL A 38 -5.67 -3.79 29.78
N VAL A 39 -6.51 -2.83 29.42
CA VAL A 39 -7.55 -2.98 28.40
C VAL A 39 -7.09 -2.33 27.11
N GLN A 40 -7.25 -3.06 25.99
CA GLN A 40 -6.94 -2.58 24.65
C GLN A 40 -8.08 -2.93 23.71
N ALA A 41 -8.45 -2.02 22.80
CA ALA A 41 -9.42 -2.32 21.75
C ALA A 41 -8.90 -3.45 20.82
N ARG A 42 -9.81 -4.30 20.35
CA ARG A 42 -9.49 -5.38 19.40
C ARG A 42 -8.91 -4.81 18.11
N ALA A 43 -7.99 -5.56 17.49
CA ALA A 43 -7.43 -5.18 16.19
C ALA A 43 -8.54 -5.23 15.13
N PRO A 44 -8.56 -4.28 14.18
CA PRO A 44 -9.28 -4.50 12.92
C PRO A 44 -8.75 -5.79 12.28
N ALA A 45 -9.63 -6.58 11.69
CA ALA A 45 -9.21 -7.76 10.95
C ALA A 45 -8.55 -7.32 9.64
N HIS A 46 -7.31 -7.73 9.42
CA HIS A 46 -6.56 -7.53 8.19
C HIS A 46 -6.38 -8.87 7.47
N LEU A 47 -6.30 -8.86 6.14
CA LEU A 47 -6.06 -10.08 5.36
C LEU A 47 -4.77 -10.79 5.79
N LEU A 48 -3.75 -10.02 6.16
CA LEU A 48 -2.47 -10.49 6.69
C LEU A 48 -2.18 -9.81 8.03
N GLU A 49 -2.55 -10.48 9.12
CA GLU A 49 -2.35 -10.01 10.49
C GLU A 49 -0.86 -9.81 10.82
N GLY A 50 -0.49 -8.60 11.22
CA GLY A 50 0.88 -8.24 11.63
C GLY A 50 1.87 -8.00 10.48
N SER A 51 1.44 -8.12 9.22
CA SER A 51 2.26 -7.80 8.06
C SER A 51 2.15 -6.31 7.68
N TRP A 52 3.19 -5.77 7.05
CA TRP A 52 3.20 -4.43 6.48
C TRP A 52 2.30 -4.21 5.25
N PRO A 53 2.22 -5.14 4.28
CA PRO A 53 1.42 -4.91 3.08
C PRO A 53 -0.08 -4.89 3.39
N THR A 54 -0.72 -3.80 3.00
CA THR A 54 -2.19 -3.72 2.97
C THR A 54 -2.74 -4.43 1.74
N GLU A 55 -4.03 -4.72 1.76
CA GLU A 55 -4.76 -5.36 0.66
C GLU A 55 -4.61 -4.57 -0.65
N ALA A 56 -4.54 -3.23 -0.55
CA ALA A 56 -4.31 -2.33 -1.66
C ALA A 56 -2.92 -2.51 -2.31
N LEU A 57 -1.91 -2.93 -1.55
CA LEU A 57 -0.56 -3.19 -2.06
C LEU A 57 -0.44 -4.59 -2.68
N LEU A 58 -1.26 -5.55 -2.23
CA LEU A 58 -1.29 -6.92 -2.77
C LEU A 58 -2.02 -7.00 -4.11
N ALA A 59 -3.07 -6.20 -4.32
CA ALA A 59 -3.87 -6.19 -5.56
C ALA A 59 -3.03 -6.06 -6.85
N PRO A 60 -2.11 -5.08 -7.00
CA PRO A 60 -1.32 -4.96 -8.22
C PRO A 60 -0.33 -6.12 -8.43
N ILE A 61 0.20 -6.71 -7.34
CA ILE A 61 1.13 -7.85 -7.40
C ILE A 61 0.41 -9.12 -7.89
N ALA A 62 -0.84 -9.30 -7.47
CA ALA A 62 -1.67 -10.41 -7.91
C ALA A 62 -1.96 -10.31 -9.42
N VAL A 63 -2.26 -9.11 -9.93
CA VAL A 63 -2.59 -8.89 -11.33
C VAL A 63 -1.36 -8.97 -12.24
N SER A 64 -0.19 -8.52 -11.79
CA SER A 64 1.03 -8.51 -12.62
C SER A 64 1.57 -9.91 -12.97
N ASN A 65 1.27 -10.91 -12.16
CA ASN A 65 1.74 -12.28 -12.35
C ASN A 65 0.73 -13.19 -13.07
N ILE A 66 -0.45 -12.67 -13.45
CA ILE A 66 -1.38 -13.44 -14.25
C ILE A 66 -0.85 -13.45 -15.69
N PRO A 67 -0.49 -14.62 -16.25
CA PRO A 67 -0.05 -14.69 -17.64
C PRO A 67 -1.17 -14.13 -18.52
N ASN A 68 -0.78 -13.25 -19.43
CA ASN A 68 -1.69 -12.52 -20.31
C ASN A 68 -2.33 -13.50 -21.31
N ILE A 69 -3.31 -14.28 -20.86
CA ILE A 69 -3.97 -15.31 -21.67
C ILE A 69 -4.98 -14.71 -22.66
N CYS A 70 -5.11 -13.39 -22.66
CA CYS A 70 -6.06 -12.63 -23.46
C CYS A 70 -5.42 -11.50 -24.28
N ARG A 71 -4.11 -11.54 -24.57
CA ARG A 71 -3.47 -10.60 -25.50
C ARG A 71 -2.99 -11.28 -26.76
#